data_AF-A0A8K0NQ39-F1
#
_entry.id   AF-A0A8K0NQ39-F1
#
_cell.length_a   1.000
_cell.length_b   1.000
_cell.length_c   1.000
_cell.angle_alpha   90.00
_cell.angle_beta   90.00
_cell.angle_gamma   90.00
#
_symmetry.space_group_name_H-M   'P 1'
#
loop_
_entity.id
_entity.type
_entity.pdbx_description
1 polymer ?
#
loop_
_entity_poly.entity_id
_entity_poly.type
_entity_poly.pdbx_seq_one_letter_code
_entity_poly.pdbx_strand_id
1 'polypeptide(L)' 'MDFLVNRPNRVLEKQKYLQSLSGKEMVFWRGTRSKIYVTAYCALLGVSLLGTGTTLVRYAFGTAPKKGEPAAE' A
#
# COMPACT_ATOMS: atom_id res chain seq x y z
N MET A 1 -11.69 26.74 -19.15
CA MET A 1 -12.94 26.76 -18.38
C MET A 1 -13.38 25.32 -18.11
N ASP A 2 -13.12 24.85 -16.89
CA ASP A 2 -13.89 23.84 -16.14
C ASP A 2 -14.05 22.38 -16.60
N PHE A 3 -12.94 21.69 -16.85
CA PHE A 3 -12.93 20.21 -16.78
C PHE A 3 -13.25 19.68 -15.36
N LEU A 4 -12.99 20.49 -14.32
CA LEU A 4 -13.19 20.12 -12.93
C LEU A 4 -14.65 20.21 -12.48
N VAL A 5 -15.46 21.07 -13.11
CA VAL A 5 -16.86 21.32 -12.67
C VAL A 5 -17.85 20.37 -13.34
N ASN A 6 -17.49 19.76 -14.48
CA ASN A 6 -18.38 18.90 -15.26
C ASN A 6 -17.95 17.41 -15.27
N ARG A 7 -17.56 16.84 -14.12
CA ARG A 7 -17.34 15.39 -14.04
C ARG A 7 -18.67 14.65 -14.01
N PRO A 8 -18.93 13.70 -14.92
CA PRO A 8 -20.15 12.91 -14.89
C PRO A 8 -20.25 12.14 -13.57
N ASN A 9 -21.39 12.29 -12.89
CA ASN A 9 -21.66 11.57 -11.65
C ASN A 9 -21.89 10.09 -11.96
N ARG A 10 -20.88 9.25 -11.67
CA ARG A 10 -20.94 7.79 -11.84
C ARG A 10 -21.12 7.03 -10.52
N VAL A 11 -21.65 7.68 -9.48
CA VAL A 11 -21.77 7.05 -8.16
C VAL A 11 -22.70 5.83 -8.20
N LEU A 12 -23.87 5.94 -8.84
CA LEU A 12 -24.82 4.82 -8.95
C LEU A 12 -24.23 3.63 -9.72
N GLU A 13 -23.50 3.88 -10.81
CA GLU A 13 -22.82 2.84 -11.58
C GLU A 13 -21.77 2.11 -10.72
N LYS A 14 -20.95 2.88 -9.99
CA LYS A 14 -19.94 2.33 -9.08
C LYS A 14 -20.57 1.55 -7.93
N GLN A 15 -21.68 2.03 -7.36
CA GLN A 15 -22.39 1.32 -6.31
C GLN A 15 -22.90 -0.03 -6.81
N LYS A 16 -23.58 -0.07 -7.97
CA LYS A 16 -24.06 -1.32 -8.57
C LYS A 16 -22.91 -2.30 -8.84
N TYR A 17 -21.79 -1.80 -9.37
CA TYR A 17 -20.60 -2.62 -9.63
C TYR A 17 -19.98 -3.18 -8.35
N LEU A 18 -19.74 -2.34 -7.33
CA LEU A 18 -19.11 -2.78 -6.09
C LEU A 18 -20.03 -3.71 -5.27
N GLN A 19 -21.35 -3.49 -5.35
CA GLN A 19 -22.34 -4.36 -4.70
C GLN A 19 -22.49 -5.70 -5.42
N SER A 20 -22.32 -5.77 -6.75
CA SER A 20 -22.37 -7.04 -7.49
C SER A 20 -21.19 -7.99 -7.16
N LEU A 21 -20.10 -7.41 -6.65
CA LEU A 21 -18.91 -8.13 -6.14
C LEU A 21 -19.01 -8.46 -4.64
N SER A 22 -20.11 -8.06 -3.98
CA SER A 22 -20.34 -8.40 -2.58
C SER A 22 -20.47 -9.91 -2.39
N GLY A 23 -19.79 -10.45 -1.38
CA GLY A 23 -19.72 -11.90 -1.11
C GLY A 23 -18.76 -12.68 -2.02
N LYS A 24 -18.27 -12.09 -3.12
CA LYS A 24 -17.30 -12.72 -4.04
C LYS A 24 -15.87 -12.25 -3.79
N GLU A 25 -15.70 -10.96 -3.54
CA GLU A 25 -14.40 -10.37 -3.25
C GLU A 25 -14.43 -9.61 -1.91
N MET A 26 -13.27 -9.59 -1.25
CA MET A 26 -13.04 -8.75 -0.06
C MET A 26 -13.17 -7.27 -0.42
N VAL A 27 -13.65 -6.44 0.51
CA VAL A 27 -13.95 -5.01 0.26
C VAL A 27 -12.76 -4.27 -0.37
N PHE A 28 -11.54 -4.53 0.08
CA PHE A 28 -10.31 -3.89 -0.43
C PHE A 28 -9.91 -4.36 -1.84
N TRP A 29 -10.53 -5.41 -2.38
CA TRP A 29 -10.26 -5.94 -3.73
C TRP A 29 -11.33 -5.65 -4.78
N ARG A 30 -12.51 -5.16 -4.36
CA ARG A 30 -13.67 -4.93 -5.25
C ARG A 30 -13.46 -3.84 -6.30
N GLY A 31 -12.43 -3.00 -6.17
CA GLY A 31 -12.16 -1.91 -7.10
C GLY A 31 -11.28 -2.37 -8.27
N THR A 32 -11.60 -1.94 -9.48
CA THR A 32 -10.82 -2.27 -10.68
C THR A 32 -9.33 -1.89 -10.54
N ARG A 33 -9.03 -0.80 -9.85
CA ARG A 33 -7.65 -0.36 -9.55
C ARG A 33 -7.19 -0.73 -8.14
N SER A 34 -8.07 -1.26 -7.29
CA SER A 34 -7.72 -1.48 -5.88
C SER A 34 -6.69 -2.60 -5.72
N LYS A 35 -6.69 -3.60 -6.62
CA LYS A 35 -5.65 -4.66 -6.65
C LYS A 35 -4.24 -4.07 -6.75
N ILE A 36 -4.01 -3.13 -7.68
CA ILE A 36 -2.71 -2.47 -7.86
C ILE A 36 -2.31 -1.71 -6.59
N TYR A 37 -3.23 -0.94 -6.01
CA TYR A 37 -2.93 -0.15 -4.80
C TYR A 37 -2.66 -1.03 -3.59
N VAL A 38 -3.44 -2.08 -3.38
CA VAL A 38 -3.24 -3.02 -2.26
C VAL A 38 -1.92 -3.78 -2.42
N THR A 39 -1.59 -4.24 -3.63
CA THR A 39 -0.31 -4.89 -3.90
C THR A 39 0.87 -3.95 -3.64
N ALA A 40 0.81 -2.71 -4.14
CA ALA A 40 1.85 -1.72 -3.89
C ALA A 40 2.00 -1.40 -2.40
N TYR A 41 0.88 -1.25 -1.69
CA TYR A 41 0.87 -1.05 -0.24
C TYR A 41 1.53 -2.21 0.50
N CYS A 42 1.14 -3.46 0.20
CA CYS A 42 1.73 -4.63 0.83
C CYS A 42 3.24 -4.76 0.54
N ALA A 43 3.69 -4.41 -0.67
CA ALA A 43 5.11 -4.40 -1.01
C ALA A 43 5.89 -3.38 -0.17
N LEU A 44 5.40 -2.13 -0.10
CA LEU A 44 6.03 -1.09 0.71
C LEU A 44 6.05 -1.44 2.20
N LEU A 45 4.94 -1.97 2.71
CA LEU A 45 4.84 -2.42 4.09
C LEU A 45 5.83 -3.56 4.38
N GLY A 46 5.94 -4.54 3.49
CA GLY A 46 6.86 -5.66 3.62
C GLY A 46 8.33 -5.22 3.67
N VAL A 47 8.74 -4.35 2.75
CA VAL A 47 10.09 -3.76 2.74
C VAL A 47 10.33 -2.97 4.02
N SER A 48 9.37 -2.16 4.45
CA SER A 48 9.49 -1.38 5.69
C SER A 48 9.67 -2.27 6.91
N LEU A 49 8.86 -3.32 7.05
CA LEU A 49 8.93 -4.23 8.20
C LEU A 49 10.23 -5.02 8.24
N LEU A 50 10.73 -5.47 7.09
CA LEU A 50 12.03 -6.12 6.99
C LEU A 50 13.17 -5.15 7.32
N GLY A 51 13.12 -3.92 6.82
CA GLY A 51 14.10 -2.88 7.14
C GLY A 51 14.14 -2.54 8.63
N THR A 52 12.98 -2.33 9.26
CA THR A 52 12.91 -2.05 10.70
C THR A 52 13.31 -3.26 11.53
N GLY A 53 12.88 -4.48 11.14
CA GLY A 53 13.23 -5.71 11.83
C GLY A 53 14.72 -6.01 11.80
N THR A 54 15.35 -5.91 10.63
CA THR A 54 16.82 -6.10 10.50
C THR A 54 17.59 -5.05 11.29
N THR A 55 17.14 -3.80 11.27
CA THR A 55 17.75 -2.72 12.07
C THR A 55 17.62 -3.00 13.57
N LEU A 56 16.43 -3.44 14.03
CA LEU A 56 16.19 -3.78 15.42
C LEU A 56 17.07 -4.95 15.88
N VAL A 57 17.20 -5.98 15.05
CA VAL A 57 18.08 -7.13 15.31
C VAL A 57 19.53 -6.67 15.42
N ARG A 58 20.04 -5.88 14.47
CA ARG A 58 21.40 -5.33 14.53
C ARG A 58 21.62 -4.47 15.77
N TYR A 59 20.62 -3.71 16.18
CA TYR A 59 20.67 -2.92 17.41
C TYR A 59 20.73 -3.81 18.66
N ALA A 60 19.89 -4.84 18.74
CA ALA A 60 19.87 -5.80 19.84
C ALA A 60 21.19 -6.57 19.98
N PHE A 61 21.84 -6.90 18.86
CA PHE A 61 23.14 -7.57 18.84
C PHE A 61 24.34 -6.62 18.89
N GLY A 62 24.13 -5.30 19.00
CA GLY A 62 25.21 -4.30 19.07
C GLY A 62 26.02 -4.14 17.78
N THR A 63 25.57 -4.72 16.67
CA THR A 63 26.21 -4.64 15.34
C THR A 63 25.60 -3.55 14.46
N ALA A 64 24.73 -2.71 15.04
CA ALA A 64 24.15 -1.58 14.34
C ALA A 64 25.23 -0.57 13.96
N PRO A 65 25.26 -0.10 12.69
CA PRO A 65 26.22 0.91 12.26
C PRO A 65 26.02 2.18 13.07
N LYS A 66 27.12 2.72 13.61
CA LYS A 66 27.11 3.99 14.33
C LYS A 66 26.93 5.12 13.31
N LYS A 67 26.24 6.18 13.72
CA LYS A 67 25.95 7.34 12.86
C LYS A 67 27.28 7.92 12.32
N GLY A 68 27.55 7.71 11.02
CA GLY A 68 28.75 8.20 10.33
C GLY A 68 29.71 7.13 9.79
N GLU A 69 29.53 5.85 10.13
CA GLU A 69 30.31 4.76 9.52
C GLU A 69 29.59 4.17 8.30
N PRO A 70 30.31 3.90 7.19
CA PRO A 70 29.72 3.21 6.05
C PRO A 70 29.26 1.81 6.50
N ALA A 71 28.09 1.38 6.02
CA ALA A 71 27.65 0.01 6.21
C ALA A 71 28.71 -0.92 5.60
N ALA A 72 29.35 -1.75 6.42
CA ALA A 72 30.34 -2.70 5.96
C ALA A 72 29.72 -3.62 4.89
N GLU A 73 30.29 -3.59 3.69
CA GLU A 73 30.04 -4.53 2.58
C GLU A 73 30.50 -5.94 2.93
#